data_AF-A0A2N3VRI4-F1
#
_entry.id   AF-A0A2N3VRI4-F1
#
_cell.length_a   1.000
_cell.length_b   1.000
_cell.length_c   1.000
_cell.angle_alpha   90.00
_cell.angle_beta   90.00
_cell.angle_gamma   90.00
#
_symmetry.space_group_name_H-M   'P 1'
#
loop_
_entity.id
_entity.type
_entity.pdbx_description
1 polymer ?
#
loop_
_entity_poly.entity_id
_entity_poly.type
_entity_poly.pdbx_seq_one_letter_code
_entity_poly.pdbx_strand_id
1 'polypeptide(L)'
;MISPRAMRPLPLVPIGYRRNGRPILPILGASSDDPSNQPPTDDPGPGGVAIPQYELSKLFAREKDQGRRAVVRDLLGQLGFDSTKALADFVQGQRDEEQSRKDAERALLSEAERREQSVTERVVVVQTPALVCTTTRGTPMRTGETSIPADIPRPRARQLPPGTTDKRRPKTPT
;
A
#
# COMPACT_ATOMS: atom_id res chain seq x y z
N MET A 1 50.18 -33.45 -37.52
CA MET A 1 49.56 -34.78 -37.37
C MET A 1 48.31 -34.61 -36.52
N ILE A 2 47.12 -34.77 -37.13
CA ILE A 2 45.83 -34.58 -36.46
C ILE A 2 45.47 -35.93 -35.84
N SER A 3 45.48 -36.04 -34.51
CA SER A 3 45.06 -37.27 -33.82
C SER A 3 43.60 -37.55 -34.15
N PRO A 4 43.24 -38.78 -34.57
CA PRO A 4 41.84 -39.13 -34.77
C PRO A 4 41.15 -39.07 -33.41
N ARG A 5 40.16 -38.19 -33.28
CA ARG A 5 39.24 -38.17 -32.14
C ARG A 5 38.54 -39.52 -32.16
N ALA A 6 39.03 -40.46 -31.35
CA ALA A 6 38.41 -41.77 -31.18
C ALA A 6 36.96 -41.55 -30.77
N MET A 7 36.04 -41.73 -31.71
CA MET A 7 34.61 -41.85 -31.38
C MET A 7 34.49 -43.09 -30.52
N ARG A 8 34.46 -42.89 -29.20
CA ARG A 8 34.04 -43.95 -28.27
C ARG A 8 32.61 -44.32 -28.68
N PRO A 9 32.30 -45.60 -28.89
CA PRO A 9 30.93 -46.01 -29.18
C PRO A 9 30.07 -45.54 -28.01
N LEU A 10 29.02 -44.76 -28.30
CA LEU A 10 28.03 -44.38 -27.31
C LEU A 10 27.51 -45.69 -26.68
N PRO A 11 27.63 -45.91 -25.36
CA PRO A 11 26.93 -47.01 -24.72
C PRO A 11 25.46 -46.64 -24.72
N LEU A 12 24.77 -46.87 -25.84
CA LEU A 12 23.31 -46.77 -25.95
C LEU A 12 22.61 -47.93 -25.20
N VAL A 13 23.39 -48.74 -24.47
CA VAL A 13 22.87 -49.79 -23.58
C VAL A 13 22.17 -49.10 -22.41
N PRO A 14 20.85 -49.31 -22.23
CA PRO A 14 20.13 -48.76 -21.10
C PRO A 14 20.73 -49.25 -19.78
N ILE A 15 20.95 -48.33 -18.83
CA ILE A 15 21.38 -48.67 -17.46
C ILE A 15 20.26 -49.38 -16.70
N GLY A 16 19.01 -49.17 -17.13
CA GLY A 16 17.84 -49.85 -16.60
C GLY A 16 16.58 -49.37 -17.29
N TYR A 17 15.43 -49.78 -16.76
CA TYR A 17 14.12 -49.35 -17.25
C TYR A 17 13.31 -48.75 -16.10
N ARG A 18 12.54 -47.72 -16.43
CA ARG A 18 11.58 -47.11 -15.50
C ARG A 18 10.37 -48.04 -15.32
N ARG A 19 9.55 -47.79 -14.29
CA ARG A 19 8.28 -48.53 -14.05
C ARG A 19 7.30 -48.50 -15.23
N ASN A 20 7.41 -47.51 -16.10
CA ASN A 20 6.63 -47.38 -17.34
C ASN A 20 7.33 -48.00 -18.57
N GLY A 21 8.35 -48.84 -18.39
CA GLY A 21 9.06 -49.54 -19.46
C GLY A 21 9.99 -48.67 -20.31
N ARG A 22 10.14 -47.37 -20.02
CA ARG A 22 11.05 -46.49 -20.78
C ARG A 22 12.51 -46.71 -20.35
N PRO A 23 13.47 -46.83 -21.28
CA PRO A 23 14.88 -47.04 -20.94
C PRO A 23 15.48 -45.81 -20.25
N ILE A 24 16.35 -46.06 -19.28
CA ILE A 24 17.19 -45.07 -18.62
C ILE A 24 18.53 -45.09 -19.37
N LEU A 25 18.76 -44.06 -20.17
CA LEU A 25 20.00 -43.90 -20.93
C LEU A 25 21.09 -43.25 -20.05
N PRO A 26 22.37 -43.63 -20.21
CA PRO A 26 23.47 -42.93 -19.57
C PRO A 26 23.48 -41.45 -19.97
N ILE A 27 23.80 -40.56 -19.02
CA ILE A 27 24.03 -39.14 -19.31
C ILE A 27 25.38 -39.02 -20.02
N LEU A 28 25.36 -38.61 -21.27
CA LEU A 28 26.58 -38.37 -22.05
C LEU A 28 27.38 -37.22 -21.41
N GLY A 29 28.67 -37.46 -21.15
CA GLY A 29 29.57 -36.50 -20.50
C GLY A 29 29.58 -36.54 -18.97
N ALA A 30 28.74 -37.36 -18.34
CA ALA A 30 28.74 -37.55 -16.88
C ALA A 30 29.60 -38.73 -16.41
N SER A 31 30.43 -39.30 -17.28
CA SER A 31 31.36 -40.37 -16.91
C SER A 31 32.41 -39.83 -15.93
N SER A 32 32.80 -40.66 -14.96
CA SER A 32 33.94 -40.38 -14.08
C SER A 32 35.27 -40.27 -14.83
N ASP A 33 35.34 -40.81 -16.05
CA ASP A 33 36.52 -40.79 -16.91
C ASP A 33 36.53 -39.58 -17.86
N ASP A 34 35.50 -38.73 -17.82
CA ASP A 34 35.46 -37.49 -18.61
C ASP A 34 36.26 -36.40 -17.88
N PRO A 35 37.35 -35.87 -18.47
CA PRO A 35 38.13 -34.80 -17.86
C PRO A 35 37.32 -33.52 -17.62
N SER A 36 36.20 -33.32 -18.35
CA SER A 36 35.29 -32.18 -18.12
C SER A 36 34.47 -32.29 -16.84
N ASN A 37 34.44 -33.47 -16.22
CA ASN A 37 33.65 -33.77 -15.03
C ASN A 37 34.52 -33.87 -13.76
N GLN A 38 35.81 -33.56 -13.87
CA GLN A 38 36.67 -33.43 -12.70
C GLN A 38 36.24 -32.20 -11.89
N PRO A 39 36.10 -32.32 -10.55
CA PRO A 39 35.91 -31.14 -9.72
C PRO A 39 37.09 -30.18 -9.98
N PRO A 40 36.85 -28.86 -9.98
CA PRO A 40 37.95 -27.92 -10.11
C PRO A 40 38.96 -28.25 -9.01
N THR A 41 40.14 -28.71 -9.40
CA THR A 41 41.30 -28.75 -8.51
C THR A 41 41.45 -27.36 -7.92
N ASP A 42 41.68 -27.24 -6.61
CA ASP A 42 41.79 -25.98 -5.85
C ASP A 42 42.91 -25.02 -6.33
N ASP A 43 43.53 -25.30 -7.49
CA ASP A 43 44.38 -24.37 -8.21
C ASP A 43 43.51 -23.45 -9.09
N PRO A 44 43.36 -22.15 -8.73
CA PRO A 44 42.73 -21.18 -9.59
C PRO A 44 43.61 -20.97 -10.82
N GLY A 45 43.35 -21.71 -11.88
CA GLY A 45 43.76 -21.30 -13.22
C GLY A 45 43.25 -19.89 -13.51
N PRO A 46 43.94 -19.10 -14.37
CA PRO A 46 43.75 -17.65 -14.54
C PRO A 46 42.42 -17.23 -15.21
N GLY A 47 41.33 -17.97 -15.03
CA GLY A 47 40.01 -17.66 -15.58
C GLY A 47 38.82 -18.10 -14.74
N GLY A 48 39.04 -18.72 -13.57
CA GLY A 48 37.95 -19.09 -12.65
C GLY A 48 37.58 -17.95 -11.71
N VAL A 49 36.72 -17.02 -12.13
CA VAL A 49 36.19 -16.01 -11.20
C VAL A 49 35.17 -16.69 -10.29
N ALA A 50 35.63 -17.18 -9.14
CA ALA A 50 34.77 -17.65 -8.07
C ALA A 50 34.08 -16.45 -7.41
N ILE A 51 32.91 -16.08 -7.92
CA ILE A 51 32.08 -15.02 -7.31
C ILE A 51 31.47 -15.59 -6.01
N PRO A 52 31.70 -14.96 -4.85
CA PRO A 52 31.12 -15.42 -3.61
C PRO A 52 29.58 -15.34 -3.66
N GLN A 53 28.90 -16.31 -3.04
CA GLN A 53 27.43 -16.44 -3.05
C GLN A 53 26.70 -15.16 -2.62
N TYR A 54 27.30 -14.38 -1.71
CA TYR A 54 26.77 -13.10 -1.28
C TYR A 54 26.74 -12.04 -2.39
N GLU A 55 27.76 -12.00 -3.24
CA GLU A 55 27.81 -11.09 -4.39
C GLU A 55 26.82 -11.51 -5.48
N LEU A 56 26.68 -12.82 -5.73
CA LEU A 56 25.64 -13.35 -6.62
C LEU A 56 24.24 -12.94 -6.15
N SER A 57 23.98 -13.03 -4.85
CA SER A 57 22.70 -12.63 -4.26
C SER A 57 22.41 -11.13 -4.46
N LYS A 58 23.44 -10.27 -4.33
CA LYS A 58 23.32 -8.84 -4.61
C LYS A 58 23.06 -8.54 -6.08
N LEU A 59 23.78 -9.20 -6.99
CA LEU A 59 23.59 -9.02 -8.43
C LEU A 59 22.18 -9.43 -8.83
N PHE A 60 21.69 -10.56 -8.31
CA PHE A 60 20.34 -11.04 -8.58
C PHE A 60 19.25 -10.11 -8.04
N ALA A 61 19.45 -9.50 -6.86
CA ALA A 61 18.52 -8.50 -6.34
C ALA A 61 18.45 -7.26 -7.24
N ARG A 62 19.61 -6.79 -7.72
CA ARG A 62 19.67 -5.65 -8.66
C ARG A 62 18.99 -5.98 -9.98
N GLU A 63 19.20 -7.17 -10.52
CA GLU A 63 18.57 -7.64 -11.75
C GLU A 63 17.03 -7.67 -11.61
N LYS A 64 16.53 -8.21 -10.50
CA LYS A 64 15.10 -8.19 -10.19
C LYS A 64 14.54 -6.78 -10.12
N ASP A 65 15.23 -5.87 -9.45
CA ASP A 65 14.78 -4.49 -9.33
C ASP A 65 14.79 -3.77 -10.69
N GLN A 66 15.75 -4.07 -11.56
CA GLN A 66 15.77 -3.55 -12.94
C GLN A 66 14.59 -4.08 -13.75
N GLY A 67 14.31 -5.39 -13.69
CA GLY A 67 13.14 -6.00 -14.34
C GLY A 67 11.82 -5.38 -13.84
N ARG A 68 11.67 -5.19 -12.53
CA ARG A 68 10.49 -4.52 -11.95
C ARG A 68 10.32 -3.10 -12.48
N ARG A 69 11.40 -2.31 -12.53
CA ARG A 69 11.36 -0.94 -13.07
C ARG A 69 11.05 -0.93 -14.57
N ALA A 70 11.55 -1.90 -15.33
CA ALA A 70 11.25 -2.03 -16.75
C ALA A 70 9.75 -2.29 -16.98
N VAL A 71 9.16 -3.22 -16.23
CA VAL A 71 7.71 -3.52 -16.30
C VAL A 71 6.86 -2.30 -15.93
N VAL A 72 7.23 -1.55 -14.89
CA VAL A 72 6.51 -0.32 -14.51
C VAL A 72 6.57 0.73 -15.63
N ARG A 73 7.72 0.88 -16.30
CA ARG A 73 7.84 1.80 -17.43
C ARG A 73 7.01 1.36 -18.65
N ASP A 74 6.99 0.06 -18.94
CA ASP A 74 6.16 -0.48 -20.01
C ASP A 74 4.66 -0.26 -19.73
N LEU A 75 4.22 -0.55 -18.50
CA LEU A 75 2.84 -0.29 -18.06
C LEU A 75 2.48 1.20 -18.17
N LEU A 76 3.37 2.11 -17.77
CA LEU A 76 3.14 3.55 -17.93
C LEU A 76 2.99 3.94 -19.40
N GLY A 77 3.82 3.37 -20.28
CA GLY A 77 3.71 3.57 -21.72
C GLY A 77 2.37 3.05 -22.29
N GLN A 78 1.93 1.87 -21.86
CA GLN A 78 0.63 1.30 -22.27
C GLN A 78 -0.55 2.15 -21.80
N LEU A 79 -0.44 2.77 -20.63
CA LEU A 79 -1.45 3.68 -20.09
C LEU A 79 -1.35 5.11 -20.64
N GLY A 80 -0.30 5.44 -21.40
CA GLY A 80 -0.08 6.77 -21.97
C GLY A 80 0.43 7.81 -20.98
N PHE A 81 1.07 7.41 -19.87
CA PHE A 81 1.67 8.33 -18.91
C PHE A 81 3.18 8.43 -19.10
N ASP A 82 3.72 9.65 -19.12
CA ASP A 82 5.16 9.89 -19.28
C ASP A 82 5.98 9.51 -18.03
N SER A 83 5.34 9.49 -16.86
CA SER A 83 6.01 9.19 -15.59
C SER A 83 5.06 8.61 -14.54
N THR A 84 5.62 7.91 -13.54
CA THR A 84 4.88 7.46 -12.35
C THR A 84 4.23 8.62 -11.61
N LYS A 85 4.86 9.79 -11.65
CA LYS A 85 4.35 11.01 -11.03
C LYS A 85 3.09 11.50 -11.74
N ALA A 86 3.09 11.54 -13.08
CA ALA A 86 1.92 11.94 -13.85
C ALA A 86 0.70 11.05 -13.57
N LEU A 87 0.91 9.72 -13.46
CA LEU A 87 -0.14 8.79 -13.07
C LEU A 87 -0.64 9.06 -11.64
N ALA A 88 0.27 9.31 -10.69
CA ALA A 88 -0.10 9.61 -9.31
C ALA A 88 -0.90 10.92 -9.20
N ASP A 89 -0.47 11.96 -9.90
CA ASP A 89 -1.13 13.26 -9.93
C ASP A 89 -2.53 13.15 -10.56
N PHE A 90 -2.69 12.37 -11.63
CA PHE A 90 -3.99 12.09 -12.25
C PHE A 90 -4.97 11.39 -11.29
N VAL A 91 -4.52 10.32 -10.63
CA VAL A 91 -5.35 9.57 -9.67
C VAL A 91 -5.71 10.44 -8.47
N GLN A 92 -4.79 11.29 -8.01
CA GLN A 92 -5.07 12.21 -6.92
C GLN A 92 -6.08 13.29 -7.34
N GLY A 93 -5.92 13.87 -8.54
CA GLY A 93 -6.87 14.82 -9.11
C GLY A 93 -8.28 14.24 -9.20
N GLN A 94 -8.43 13.00 -9.68
CA GLN A 94 -9.73 12.32 -9.70
C GLN A 94 -10.35 12.18 -8.30
N ARG A 95 -9.57 11.81 -7.30
CA ARG A 95 -10.06 11.66 -5.92
C ARG A 95 -10.49 13.00 -5.35
N ASP A 96 -9.71 14.04 -5.59
CA ASP A 96 -9.99 15.39 -5.09
C ASP A 96 -11.25 15.97 -5.74
N GLU A 97 -11.45 15.75 -7.04
CA GLU A 97 -12.67 16.09 -7.76
C GLU A 97 -13.89 15.35 -7.20
N GLU A 98 -13.79 14.04 -7.03
CA GLU A 98 -14.88 13.23 -6.46
C GLU A 98 -15.21 13.66 -5.03
N GLN A 99 -14.19 13.96 -4.23
CA GLN A 99 -14.35 14.41 -2.86
C GLN A 99 -15.00 15.78 -2.79
N SER A 100 -14.55 16.74 -3.60
CA SER A 100 -15.13 18.08 -3.67
C SER A 100 -16.60 18.05 -4.11
N ARG A 101 -16.96 17.17 -5.04
CA ARG A 101 -18.35 16.95 -5.45
C ARG A 101 -19.19 16.44 -4.29
N LYS A 102 -18.72 15.41 -3.56
CA LYS A 102 -19.42 14.88 -2.39
C LYS A 102 -19.59 15.93 -1.29
N ASP A 103 -18.58 16.76 -1.08
CA ASP A 103 -18.62 17.81 -0.08
C ASP A 103 -19.59 18.94 -0.49
N ALA A 104 -19.68 19.27 -1.79
CA ALA A 104 -20.70 20.17 -2.32
C ALA A 104 -22.11 19.60 -2.15
N GLU A 105 -22.33 18.31 -2.46
CA GLU A 105 -23.62 17.63 -2.26
C GLU A 105 -24.03 17.64 -0.77
N ARG A 106 -23.07 17.38 0.14
CA ARG A 106 -23.31 17.47 1.60
C ARG A 106 -23.63 18.89 2.04
N ALA A 107 -22.96 19.90 1.49
CA ALA A 107 -23.25 21.29 1.82
C ALA A 107 -24.66 21.69 1.37
N LEU A 108 -25.10 21.23 0.18
CA LEU A 108 -26.46 21.46 -0.30
C LEU A 108 -27.52 20.81 0.60
N LEU A 109 -27.29 19.56 1.03
CA LEU A 109 -28.18 18.87 1.98
C LEU A 109 -28.25 19.62 3.32
N SER A 110 -27.12 20.10 3.84
CA SER A 110 -27.07 20.87 5.09
C SER A 110 -27.74 22.25 4.96
N GLU A 111 -27.65 22.91 3.80
CA GLU A 111 -28.36 24.17 3.57
C GLU A 111 -29.88 23.97 3.49
N ALA A 112 -30.33 22.89 2.84
CA ALA A 112 -31.75 22.52 2.79
C ALA A 112 -32.30 22.29 4.20
N GLU A 113 -31.58 21.55 5.04
CA GLU A 113 -31.95 21.30 6.44
C GLU A 113 -32.05 22.62 7.24
N ARG A 114 -31.11 23.57 7.05
CA ARG A 114 -31.18 24.88 7.69
C ARG A 114 -32.42 25.67 7.25
N ARG A 115 -32.78 25.60 5.97
CA ARG A 115 -34.00 26.27 5.46
C ARG A 115 -35.24 25.65 6.09
N GLU A 116 -35.30 24.34 6.23
CA GLU A 116 -36.41 23.66 6.90
C GLU A 116 -36.52 24.07 8.38
N GLN A 117 -35.41 24.14 9.12
CA GLN A 117 -35.40 24.65 10.51
C GLN A 117 -35.93 26.09 10.61
N SER A 118 -35.56 26.96 9.67
CA SER A 118 -36.06 28.35 9.67
C SER A 118 -37.55 28.46 9.36
N VAL A 119 -38.09 27.53 8.57
CA VAL A 119 -39.52 27.48 8.24
C VAL A 119 -40.30 26.89 9.41
N THR A 120 -39.81 25.82 10.05
CA THR A 120 -40.46 25.25 11.22
C THR A 120 -40.51 26.25 12.38
N GLU A 121 -39.45 27.00 12.64
CA GLU A 121 -39.46 28.08 13.64
C GLU A 121 -40.51 29.15 13.32
N ARG A 122 -40.60 29.60 12.06
CA ARG A 122 -41.60 30.60 11.64
C ARG A 122 -43.02 30.05 11.70
N VAL A 123 -43.23 28.78 11.36
CA VAL A 123 -44.53 28.13 11.46
C VAL A 123 -44.93 28.00 12.94
N VAL A 124 -44.03 27.61 13.84
CA VAL A 124 -44.29 27.55 15.29
C VAL A 124 -44.65 28.93 15.86
N VAL A 125 -43.97 29.99 15.43
CA VAL A 125 -44.29 31.37 15.86
C VAL A 125 -45.65 31.85 15.33
N VAL A 126 -46.07 31.41 14.15
CA VAL A 126 -47.38 31.76 13.57
C VAL A 126 -48.51 30.87 14.13
N GLN A 127 -48.21 29.63 14.55
CA GLN A 127 -49.16 28.67 15.12
C GLN A 127 -49.46 28.87 16.61
N THR A 128 -48.95 29.91 17.26
CA THR A 128 -49.43 30.37 18.56
C THR A 128 -50.50 31.46 18.40
N PRO A 129 -51.80 31.14 18.17
CA PRO A 129 -52.85 32.11 18.39
C PRO A 129 -53.06 32.26 19.91
N ALA A 130 -52.80 33.46 20.41
CA ALA A 130 -53.54 34.11 21.48
C ALA A 130 -54.02 33.21 22.64
N LEU A 131 -53.23 33.14 23.71
CA LEU A 131 -53.80 33.10 25.05
C LEU A 131 -52.83 33.75 26.03
N VAL A 132 -53.40 34.35 27.07
CA VAL A 132 -52.76 35.09 28.16
C VAL A 132 -52.74 36.62 27.95
N CYS A 133 -53.94 37.21 28.04
CA CYS A 133 -54.08 38.54 28.63
C CYS A 133 -55.37 38.60 29.45
N THR A 134 -55.36 38.00 30.65
CA THR A 134 -56.30 38.39 31.73
C THR A 134 -55.62 38.31 33.08
N THR A 135 -55.41 39.49 33.64
CA THR A 135 -55.21 39.79 35.05
C THR A 135 -56.23 39.08 35.95
N THR A 136 -55.77 38.40 37.01
CA THR A 136 -56.38 38.47 38.35
C THR A 136 -55.47 37.88 39.43
N ARG A 137 -55.53 38.53 40.60
CA ARG A 137 -54.79 38.28 41.84
C ARG A 137 -54.91 36.84 42.36
N GLY A 138 -53.84 36.36 42.99
CA GLY A 138 -53.92 35.28 43.96
C GLY A 138 -52.56 34.73 44.38
N THR A 139 -51.96 35.30 45.42
CA THR A 139 -51.05 34.52 46.29
C THR A 139 -51.89 33.48 47.03
N PRO A 140 -51.43 32.22 47.09
CA PRO A 140 -50.90 31.78 48.38
C PRO A 140 -49.66 30.88 48.28
N MET A 141 -48.82 31.04 49.30
CA MET A 141 -48.02 30.02 50.00
C MET A 141 -47.97 28.61 49.37
N ARG A 142 -46.77 28.04 49.24
CA ARG A 142 -46.28 26.94 50.11
C ARG A 142 -44.99 26.31 49.57
N THR A 143 -44.09 26.10 50.52
CA THR A 143 -42.85 25.33 50.54
C THR A 143 -42.87 24.04 49.71
N GLY A 144 -41.77 23.79 49.01
CA GLY A 144 -41.45 22.50 48.39
C GLY A 144 -40.08 22.53 47.72
N GLU A 145 -39.07 22.03 48.44
CA GLU A 145 -37.77 21.65 47.92
C GLU A 145 -37.93 20.66 46.75
N THR A 146 -37.17 20.79 45.65
CA THR A 146 -36.53 19.62 45.01
C THR A 146 -35.53 20.01 43.91
N SER A 147 -34.30 19.54 44.15
CA SER A 147 -33.24 19.15 43.21
C SER A 147 -33.12 19.83 41.84
N ILE A 148 -32.01 20.56 41.70
CA ILE A 148 -31.26 20.72 40.45
C ILE A 148 -30.62 19.36 40.09
N PRO A 149 -30.90 18.73 38.94
CA PRO A 149 -29.96 17.77 38.37
C PRO A 149 -28.87 18.54 37.62
N ALA A 150 -27.71 18.69 38.25
CA ALA A 150 -26.50 19.07 37.57
C ALA A 150 -26.00 17.85 36.80
N ASP A 151 -26.25 17.80 35.49
CA ASP A 151 -25.53 16.88 34.61
C ASP A 151 -25.32 17.52 33.23
N ILE A 152 -24.38 18.46 33.20
CA ILE A 152 -23.79 18.95 31.95
C ILE A 152 -22.61 18.03 31.64
N PRO A 153 -22.64 17.20 30.59
CA PRO A 153 -21.46 16.47 30.17
C PRO A 153 -20.41 17.45 29.64
N ARG A 154 -19.27 17.54 30.34
CA ARG A 154 -18.10 18.30 29.89
C ARG A 154 -17.63 17.77 28.53
N PRO A 155 -17.28 18.63 27.56
CA PRO A 155 -16.66 18.18 26.33
C PRO A 155 -15.29 17.55 26.64
N ARG A 156 -15.10 16.30 26.19
CA ARG A 156 -13.81 15.60 26.27
C ARG A 156 -12.74 16.43 25.57
N ALA A 157 -11.67 16.73 26.29
CA ALA A 157 -10.45 17.28 25.73
C ALA A 157 -9.97 16.41 24.57
N ARG A 158 -9.81 17.01 23.38
CA ARG A 158 -9.11 16.40 22.25
C ARG A 158 -7.69 16.08 22.72
N GLN A 159 -7.37 14.79 22.81
CA GLN A 159 -5.98 14.35 22.91
C GLN A 159 -5.25 14.77 21.63
N LEU A 160 -4.27 15.66 21.78
CA LEU A 160 -3.29 15.95 20.74
C LEU A 160 -2.37 14.74 20.59
N PRO A 161 -2.00 14.33 19.35
CA PRO A 161 -1.06 13.25 19.14
C PRO A 161 0.34 13.65 19.63
N PRO A 162 1.11 12.72 20.25
CA PRO A 162 2.46 13.02 20.71
C PRO A 162 3.47 13.09 19.56
N GLY A 163 4.23 14.18 19.53
CA GLY A 163 5.64 14.16 19.10
C GLY A 163 5.92 14.27 17.59
N THR A 164 5.80 15.48 17.04
CA THR A 164 6.69 15.89 15.94
C THR A 164 7.91 16.54 16.57
N THR A 165 9.05 15.86 16.50
CA THR A 165 10.34 16.43 16.87
C THR A 165 10.70 17.52 15.87
N ASP A 166 10.61 18.77 16.31
CA ASP A 166 11.04 19.95 15.57
C ASP A 166 12.58 19.95 15.49
N LYS A 167 13.12 19.44 14.39
CA LYS A 167 14.55 19.58 14.04
C LYS A 167 14.77 20.89 13.28
N ARG A 168 14.60 22.03 13.95
CA ARG A 168 15.14 23.31 13.50
C ARG A 168 16.05 23.90 14.56
N ARG A 169 17.26 23.35 14.64
CA ARG A 169 18.39 24.04 15.28
C ARG A 169 19.24 24.67 14.16
N PRO A 170 19.25 26.00 14.00
CA PRO A 170 20.23 26.63 13.12
C PRO A 170 21.61 26.51 13.76
N LYS A 171 22.58 26.01 12.99
CA LYS A 171 24.00 26.08 13.36
C LYS A 171 24.46 27.51 13.08
N THR A 172 24.83 28.24 14.13
CA THR A 172 25.60 29.48 14.02
C THR A 172 27.04 29.15 13.61
N PRO A 173 27.63 29.86 12.64
CA PRO A 173 29.05 29.77 12.35
C PRO A 173 29.84 30.69 13.28
N THR A 174 30.89 30.17 13.89
CA THR A 174 32.06 30.94 14.37
C THR A 174 33.28 30.09 14.07
#